data_AF-A0A4S4M2P2-F1
#
_entry.id   AF-A0A4S4M2P2-F1
#
_cell.length_a   1.000
_cell.length_b   1.000
_cell.length_c   1.000
_cell.angle_alpha   90.00
_cell.angle_beta   90.00
_cell.angle_gamma   90.00
#
_symmetry.space_group_name_H-M   'P 1'
#
loop_
_entity.id
_entity.type
_entity.pdbx_description
1 polymer ?
#
loop_
_entity_poly.entity_id
_entity_poly.type
_entity_poly.pdbx_seq_one_letter_code
_entity_poly.pdbx_strand_id
1 'polypeptide(L)'
;REALKKNPASFDPIRQHVALRRDTVPEASSLQGVEGGALNLASKKVTEDSWKQEFVGDAHIELKDHIISHWKDKEHYAPYCTIVESTGTGKSRMVDEFSRANFTLTVNLRDPPAQGFPPSDDKVYKYFEPESLGAKTLDELWVHVTAFMLALFEECKKAILTVMEKECSCDNDRKEWLHHKGAVWFRDKMTEGQTMKSQGEYRVNFYNSVVLRAEEVVVDSALAWTVY
;
A
#
# COMPACT_ATOMS: atom_id res chain seq x y z
N ARG A 1 31.87 -16.36 33.79
CA ARG A 1 32.64 -16.84 32.63
C ARG A 1 31.98 -18.12 32.14
N GLU A 2 30.96 -18.00 31.31
CA GLU A 2 30.42 -19.11 30.52
C GLU A 2 30.49 -18.70 29.05
N ALA A 3 31.15 -19.54 28.26
CA ALA A 3 31.36 -19.31 26.84
C ALA A 3 30.06 -19.58 26.08
N LEU A 4 29.57 -18.55 25.38
CA LEU A 4 28.51 -18.66 24.38
C LEU A 4 28.93 -19.69 23.32
N LYS A 5 28.21 -20.83 23.29
CA LYS A 5 28.27 -21.79 22.19
C LYS A 5 27.77 -21.09 20.92
N LYS A 6 28.67 -20.83 19.98
CA LYS A 6 28.35 -20.26 18.66
C LYS A 6 27.46 -21.24 17.89
N ASN A 7 26.34 -20.74 17.40
CA ASN A 7 25.38 -21.46 16.56
C ASN A 7 26.02 -21.79 15.19
N PRO A 8 26.12 -23.07 14.79
CA PRO A 8 26.83 -23.49 13.58
C PRO A 8 26.17 -23.09 12.25
N ALA A 9 24.99 -22.45 12.28
CA ALA A 9 24.27 -21.97 11.09
C ALA A 9 24.31 -20.43 10.93
N SER A 10 25.30 -19.77 11.51
CA SER A 10 25.51 -18.34 11.25
C SER A 10 26.13 -18.16 9.86
N PHE A 11 25.40 -17.49 8.97
CA PHE A 11 25.92 -17.02 7.68
C PHE A 11 26.85 -15.80 7.83
N ASP A 12 27.16 -15.36 9.05
CA ASP A 12 28.01 -14.20 9.29
C ASP A 12 29.39 -14.34 8.64
N PRO A 13 30.09 -15.50 8.68
CA PRO A 13 31.39 -15.65 8.02
C PRO A 13 31.32 -15.46 6.51
N ILE A 14 30.20 -15.86 5.89
CA ILE A 14 29.96 -15.69 4.45
C ILE A 14 29.65 -14.23 4.15
N ARG A 15 28.71 -13.60 4.86
CA ARG A 15 28.35 -12.17 4.67
C ARG A 15 29.52 -11.22 4.93
N GLN A 16 30.46 -11.64 5.77
CA GLN A 16 31.65 -10.88 6.12
C GLN A 16 32.90 -11.29 5.32
N HIS A 17 32.77 -12.24 4.39
CA HIS A 17 33.90 -12.71 3.60
C HIS A 17 34.41 -11.60 2.68
N VAL A 18 35.73 -11.39 2.66
CA VAL A 18 36.37 -10.30 1.89
C VAL A 18 36.04 -10.36 0.40
N ALA A 19 35.85 -11.55 -0.17
CA ALA A 19 35.44 -11.69 -1.58
C ALA A 19 34.01 -11.18 -1.89
N LEU A 20 33.15 -11.06 -0.87
CA LEU A 20 31.79 -10.52 -0.99
C LEU A 20 31.70 -9.06 -0.53
N ARG A 21 32.75 -8.55 0.12
CA ARG A 21 32.89 -7.14 0.47
C ARG A 21 33.50 -6.41 -0.71
N ARG A 22 32.84 -5.35 -1.17
CA ARG A 22 33.48 -4.39 -2.07
C ARG A 22 34.15 -3.34 -1.20
N ASP A 23 35.45 -3.14 -1.36
CA ASP A 23 36.25 -2.17 -0.60
C ASP A 23 35.84 -0.72 -0.87
N THR A 24 35.19 -0.50 -2.01
CA THR A 24 34.56 0.75 -2.38
C THR A 24 33.08 0.49 -2.64
N VAL A 25 32.21 1.34 -2.10
CA VAL A 25 30.85 1.46 -2.63
C VAL A 25 31.04 1.82 -4.11
N PRO A 26 30.61 0.99 -5.08
CA PRO A 26 30.62 1.42 -6.47
C PRO A 26 29.92 2.77 -6.50
N GLU A 27 30.47 3.77 -7.21
CA GLU A 27 29.69 4.96 -7.51
C GLU A 27 28.33 4.46 -7.96
N ALA A 28 27.29 4.79 -7.20
CA ALA A 28 25.96 4.28 -7.45
C ALA A 28 25.48 4.95 -8.73
N SER A 29 25.95 4.46 -9.88
CA SER A 29 25.36 4.77 -11.16
C SER A 29 23.97 4.19 -11.07
N SER A 30 22.98 5.06 -10.84
CA SER A 30 21.59 4.69 -10.88
C SER A 30 21.38 3.87 -12.15
N LEU A 31 20.84 2.65 -12.00
CA LEU A 31 20.41 1.83 -13.15
C LEU A 31 19.40 2.59 -14.02
N GLN A 32 18.79 3.64 -13.47
CA GLN A 32 17.84 4.52 -14.13
C GLN A 32 18.51 5.74 -14.80
N GLY A 33 19.84 5.83 -14.80
CA GLY A 33 20.60 6.94 -15.38
C GLY A 33 20.45 8.27 -14.63
N VAL A 34 20.95 9.35 -15.25
CA VAL A 34 20.80 10.72 -14.74
C VAL A 34 19.38 11.21 -14.96
N GLU A 35 18.81 11.93 -13.99
CA GLU A 35 17.49 12.53 -14.10
C GLU A 35 17.37 13.38 -15.37
N GLY A 36 16.26 13.20 -16.12
CA GLY A 36 16.05 13.87 -17.40
C GLY A 36 16.80 13.27 -18.60
N GLY A 37 17.72 12.33 -18.38
CA GLY A 37 18.39 11.59 -19.44
C GLY A 37 17.47 10.58 -20.15
N ALA A 38 17.84 10.18 -21.37
CA ALA A 38 17.05 9.24 -22.18
C ALA A 38 16.78 7.91 -21.46
N LEU A 39 17.77 7.37 -20.72
CA LEU A 39 17.62 6.14 -19.93
C LEU A 39 16.60 6.31 -18.79
N ASN A 40 16.59 7.47 -18.13
CA ASN A 40 15.65 7.78 -17.05
C ASN A 40 14.22 7.88 -17.58
N LEU A 41 14.04 8.56 -18.72
CA LEU A 41 12.74 8.67 -19.37
C LEU A 41 12.23 7.30 -19.84
N ALA A 42 13.10 6.48 -20.43
CA ALA A 42 12.76 5.12 -20.82
C ALA A 42 12.39 4.25 -19.61
N SER A 43 13.16 4.32 -18.51
CA SER A 43 12.88 3.57 -17.29
C SER A 43 11.54 3.98 -16.65
N LYS A 44 11.24 5.28 -16.60
CA LYS A 44 9.95 5.82 -16.14
C LYS A 44 8.79 5.27 -16.97
N LYS A 45 8.91 5.33 -18.29
CA LYS A 45 7.89 4.82 -19.21
C LYS A 45 7.70 3.32 -19.09
N VAL A 46 8.79 2.54 -19.06
CA VAL A 46 8.72 1.07 -18.88
C VAL A 46 8.05 0.71 -17.56
N THR A 47 8.32 1.48 -16.49
CA THR A 47 7.65 1.30 -15.20
C THR A 47 6.14 1.50 -15.34
N GLU A 48 5.68 2.63 -15.89
CA GLU A 48 4.25 2.90 -16.12
C GLU A 48 3.59 1.84 -17.02
N ASP A 49 4.25 1.48 -18.13
CA ASP A 49 3.72 0.52 -19.10
C ASP A 49 3.68 -0.90 -18.53
N SER A 50 4.57 -1.23 -17.59
CA SER A 50 4.55 -2.56 -16.97
C SER A 50 3.20 -2.83 -16.31
N TRP A 51 2.56 -1.86 -15.65
CA TRP A 51 1.22 -1.99 -15.00
C TRP A 51 0.07 -2.32 -15.96
N LYS A 52 0.30 -2.22 -17.26
CA LYS A 52 -0.64 -2.60 -18.32
C LYS A 52 -0.35 -3.99 -18.89
N GLN A 53 0.84 -4.52 -18.66
CA GLN A 53 1.23 -5.87 -19.09
C GLN A 53 0.70 -6.92 -18.12
N GLU A 54 0.64 -8.17 -18.57
CA GLU A 54 0.35 -9.31 -17.69
C GLU A 54 1.43 -9.45 -16.60
N PHE A 55 1.01 -9.81 -15.38
CA PHE A 55 1.94 -10.08 -14.29
C PHE A 55 2.61 -11.43 -14.50
N VAL A 56 3.92 -11.48 -14.32
CA VAL A 56 4.69 -12.72 -14.51
C VAL A 56 4.96 -13.38 -13.15
N GLY A 57 4.47 -14.61 -13.00
CA GLY A 57 4.69 -15.47 -11.83
C GLY A 57 3.56 -15.44 -10.80
N ASP A 58 3.70 -16.27 -9.77
CA ASP A 58 2.60 -16.64 -8.87
C ASP A 58 2.69 -15.99 -7.48
N ALA A 59 3.55 -14.98 -7.30
CA ALA A 59 3.79 -14.36 -6.00
C ALA A 59 2.52 -13.80 -5.33
N HIS A 60 1.56 -13.32 -6.13
CA HIS A 60 0.26 -12.85 -5.64
C HIS A 60 -0.65 -14.00 -5.16
N ILE A 61 -0.50 -15.21 -5.72
CA ILE A 61 -1.18 -16.43 -5.26
C ILE A 61 -0.59 -16.88 -3.93
N GLU A 62 0.75 -16.95 -3.85
CA GLU A 62 1.46 -17.31 -2.61
C GLU A 62 1.16 -16.34 -1.47
N LEU A 63 1.03 -15.04 -1.76
CA LEU A 63 0.59 -14.04 -0.79
C LEU A 63 -0.81 -14.36 -0.24
N LYS A 64 -1.74 -14.78 -1.10
CA LYS A 64 -3.09 -15.17 -0.69
C LYS A 64 -3.08 -16.38 0.23
N ASP A 65 -2.32 -17.39 -0.13
CA ASP A 65 -2.21 -18.62 0.66
C ASP A 65 -1.55 -18.37 2.01
N HIS A 66 -0.54 -17.49 2.04
CA HIS A 66 0.05 -16.99 3.28
C HIS A 66 -0.97 -16.28 4.18
N ILE A 67 -1.78 -15.36 3.63
CA ILE A 67 -2.83 -14.67 4.39
C ILE A 67 -3.86 -15.67 4.92
N ILE A 68 -4.36 -16.60 4.10
CA ILE A 68 -5.39 -17.57 4.49
C ILE A 68 -4.89 -18.53 5.57
N SER A 69 -3.64 -18.98 5.47
CA SER A 69 -3.05 -19.90 6.44
C SER A 69 -2.94 -19.27 7.83
N HIS A 70 -2.52 -18.00 7.91
CA HIS A 70 -2.34 -17.29 9.17
C HIS A 70 -3.64 -16.66 9.71
N TRP A 71 -4.62 -16.38 8.85
CA TRP A 71 -5.93 -15.87 9.29
C TRP A 71 -6.72 -16.88 10.12
N LYS A 72 -6.53 -18.18 9.86
CA LYS A 72 -7.23 -19.26 10.58
C LYS A 72 -6.66 -19.51 11.97
N ASP A 73 -5.48 -18.99 12.24
CA ASP A 73 -4.84 -19.10 13.55
C ASP A 73 -5.37 -18.01 14.49
N LYS A 74 -6.09 -18.42 15.53
CA LYS A 74 -6.67 -17.50 16.52
C LYS A 74 -5.64 -16.96 17.51
N GLU A 75 -4.40 -17.44 17.45
CA GLU A 75 -3.32 -17.01 18.35
C GLU A 75 -2.69 -15.67 17.92
N HIS A 76 -3.07 -15.10 16.78
CA HIS A 76 -2.51 -13.85 16.29
C HIS A 76 -3.41 -12.65 16.65
N TYR A 77 -2.92 -11.82 17.57
CA TYR A 77 -3.62 -10.61 18.04
C TYR A 77 -3.89 -9.58 16.93
N ALA A 78 -2.98 -9.45 15.95
CA ALA A 78 -3.09 -8.49 14.87
C ALA A 78 -2.59 -9.07 13.54
N PRO A 79 -3.45 -9.19 12.51
CA PRO A 79 -3.10 -9.78 11.22
C PRO A 79 -2.39 -8.75 10.31
N TYR A 80 -1.16 -8.38 10.66
CA TYR A 80 -0.29 -7.57 9.80
C TYR A 80 0.91 -8.40 9.32
N CYS A 81 1.34 -8.17 8.08
CA CYS A 81 2.58 -8.72 7.54
C CYS A 81 3.43 -7.60 6.94
N THR A 82 4.74 -7.79 6.94
CA THR A 82 5.68 -6.85 6.33
C THR A 82 6.35 -7.51 5.13
N ILE A 83 6.36 -6.82 3.99
CA ILE A 83 7.01 -7.28 2.76
C ILE A 83 8.22 -6.38 2.52
N VAL A 84 9.39 -6.84 2.97
CA VAL A 84 10.65 -6.07 2.94
C VAL A 84 11.54 -6.61 1.84
N GLU A 85 11.70 -5.84 0.75
CA GLU A 85 12.59 -6.16 -0.37
C GLU A 85 13.21 -4.88 -0.92
N SER A 86 14.26 -5.00 -1.73
CA SER A 86 14.89 -3.84 -2.41
C SER A 86 13.93 -3.10 -3.36
N THR A 87 14.20 -1.84 -3.67
CA THR A 87 13.37 -1.03 -4.58
C THR A 87 13.33 -1.67 -5.97
N GLY A 88 12.17 -1.63 -6.63
CA GLY A 88 12.02 -2.15 -8.00
C GLY A 88 11.84 -3.67 -8.14
N THR A 89 11.76 -4.44 -7.05
CA THR A 89 11.55 -5.91 -7.11
C THR A 89 10.11 -6.35 -7.38
N GLY A 90 9.21 -5.41 -7.72
CA GLY A 90 7.83 -5.74 -8.06
C GLY A 90 6.88 -5.90 -6.87
N LYS A 91 7.25 -5.55 -5.63
CA LYS A 91 6.35 -5.60 -4.45
C LYS A 91 4.98 -4.93 -4.68
N SER A 92 5.00 -3.64 -5.02
CA SER A 92 3.78 -2.88 -5.28
C SER A 92 3.00 -3.44 -6.47
N ARG A 93 3.71 -4.06 -7.42
CA ARG A 93 3.09 -4.69 -8.57
C ARG A 93 2.43 -6.04 -8.23
N MET A 94 3.03 -6.83 -7.35
CA MET A 94 2.44 -8.05 -6.80
C MET A 94 1.16 -7.72 -6.01
N VAL A 95 1.16 -6.64 -5.21
CA VAL A 95 -0.04 -6.20 -4.49
C VAL A 95 -1.13 -5.72 -5.46
N ASP A 96 -0.75 -5.00 -6.52
CA ASP A 96 -1.67 -4.63 -7.60
C ASP A 96 -2.27 -5.87 -8.29
N GLU A 97 -1.47 -6.88 -8.60
CA GLU A 97 -1.99 -8.12 -9.18
C GLU A 97 -2.90 -8.88 -8.21
N PHE A 98 -2.51 -8.97 -6.93
CA PHE A 98 -3.35 -9.53 -5.87
C PHE A 98 -4.72 -8.86 -5.81
N SER A 99 -4.76 -7.53 -6.05
CA SER A 99 -5.99 -6.74 -5.99
C SER A 99 -7.01 -7.02 -7.11
N ARG A 100 -6.57 -7.67 -8.19
CA ARG A 100 -7.49 -8.11 -9.27
C ARG A 100 -8.40 -9.24 -8.83
N ALA A 101 -7.86 -10.20 -8.08
CA ALA A 101 -8.59 -11.38 -7.62
C ALA A 101 -9.18 -11.22 -6.21
N ASN A 102 -8.71 -10.23 -5.44
CA ASN A 102 -9.10 -10.02 -4.05
C ASN A 102 -9.33 -8.53 -3.80
N PHE A 103 -10.49 -8.16 -3.28
CA PHE A 103 -10.79 -6.77 -2.98
C PHE A 103 -9.74 -6.17 -2.02
N THR A 104 -9.01 -5.16 -2.47
CA THR A 104 -7.83 -4.63 -1.77
C THR A 104 -7.85 -3.10 -1.78
N LEU A 105 -7.61 -2.50 -0.60
CA LEU A 105 -7.46 -1.05 -0.43
C LEU A 105 -5.97 -0.71 -0.31
N THR A 106 -5.36 -0.22 -1.40
CA THR A 106 -3.92 0.10 -1.42
C THR A 106 -3.66 1.56 -1.10
N VAL A 107 -3.01 1.87 0.02
CA VAL A 107 -2.59 3.24 0.38
C VAL A 107 -1.08 3.36 0.22
N ASN A 108 -0.61 4.44 -0.40
CA ASN A 108 0.81 4.75 -0.53
C ASN A 108 1.18 5.98 0.29
N LEU A 109 1.86 5.74 1.42
CA LEU A 109 2.34 6.76 2.35
C LEU A 109 3.80 7.16 2.10
N ARG A 110 4.31 7.01 0.87
CA ARG A 110 5.62 7.55 0.53
C ARG A 110 5.59 9.07 0.68
N ASP A 111 6.68 9.63 1.20
CA ASP A 111 6.89 11.08 1.21
C ASP A 111 6.72 11.66 -0.22
N PRO A 112 5.81 12.62 -0.45
CA PRO A 112 5.48 13.12 -1.79
C PRO A 112 6.68 13.62 -2.62
N PRO A 113 7.69 14.31 -2.05
CA PRO A 113 8.92 14.67 -2.76
C PRO A 113 9.79 13.46 -3.15
N ALA A 114 9.65 12.32 -2.47
CA ALA A 114 10.40 11.11 -2.79
C ALA A 114 9.85 10.45 -4.07
N GLN A 115 10.72 10.27 -5.06
CA GLN A 115 10.35 9.66 -6.34
C GLN A 115 10.01 8.16 -6.19
N GLY A 116 9.10 7.67 -7.02
CA GLY A 116 8.88 6.24 -7.23
C GLY A 116 7.49 5.92 -7.77
N PHE A 117 7.25 4.64 -8.05
CA PHE A 117 5.98 4.16 -8.60
C PHE A 117 5.39 3.04 -7.73
N PRO A 118 4.07 3.05 -7.44
CA PRO A 118 3.11 4.13 -7.75
C PRO A 118 3.45 5.43 -6.98
N PRO A 119 2.89 6.59 -7.36
CA PRO A 119 3.05 7.86 -6.64
C PRO A 119 2.42 7.83 -5.25
N SER A 120 2.73 8.85 -4.45
CA SER A 120 2.14 9.05 -3.11
C SER A 120 0.64 9.36 -3.17
N ASP A 121 -0.10 8.93 -2.15
CA ASP A 121 -1.45 9.43 -1.86
C ASP A 121 -1.33 10.66 -0.95
N ASP A 122 -0.97 11.81 -1.53
CA ASP A 122 -0.47 12.99 -0.80
C ASP A 122 -1.36 13.47 0.35
N LYS A 123 -2.69 13.44 0.17
CA LYS A 123 -3.62 13.83 1.25
C LYS A 123 -3.60 12.83 2.39
N VAL A 124 -3.47 11.54 2.10
CA VAL A 124 -3.38 10.50 3.11
C VAL A 124 -2.03 10.53 3.81
N TYR A 125 -0.94 10.77 3.05
CA TYR A 125 0.39 11.02 3.63
C TYR A 125 0.34 12.16 4.64
N LYS A 126 -0.22 13.33 4.26
CA LYS A 126 -0.35 14.50 5.15
C LYS A 126 -1.19 14.20 6.38
N TYR A 127 -2.26 13.41 6.22
CA TYR A 127 -3.09 12.98 7.34
C TYR A 127 -2.31 12.15 8.37
N PHE A 128 -1.34 11.35 7.93
CA PHE A 128 -0.46 10.53 8.78
C PHE A 128 0.96 11.07 8.94
N GLU A 129 1.20 12.34 8.60
CA GLU A 129 2.54 12.91 8.61
C GLU A 129 3.12 12.92 10.03
N PRO A 130 4.40 12.56 10.24
CA PRO A 130 4.98 12.43 11.58
C PRO A 130 4.86 13.69 12.44
N GLU A 131 4.92 14.88 11.83
CA GLU A 131 4.74 16.15 12.56
C GLU A 131 3.30 16.30 13.09
N SER A 132 2.31 15.89 12.28
CA SER A 132 0.88 15.90 12.65
C SER A 132 0.57 14.87 13.74
N LEU A 133 1.23 13.71 13.71
CA LEU A 133 1.02 12.62 14.67
C LEU A 133 1.82 12.81 15.96
N GLY A 134 3.03 13.37 15.88
CA GLY A 134 3.95 13.48 17.02
C GLY A 134 3.47 14.41 18.14
N ALA A 135 2.53 15.31 17.83
CA ALA A 135 1.90 16.20 18.81
C ALA A 135 0.70 15.58 19.53
N LYS A 136 0.21 14.42 19.08
CA LYS A 136 -1.01 13.76 19.59
C LYS A 136 -0.68 12.84 20.77
N THR A 137 -1.57 12.81 21.75
CA THR A 137 -1.63 11.79 22.80
C THR A 137 -2.05 10.42 22.22
N LEU A 138 -1.89 9.36 23.00
CA LEU A 138 -2.29 8.00 22.58
C LEU A 138 -3.79 7.91 22.26
N ASP A 139 -4.64 8.59 23.03
CA ASP A 139 -6.09 8.60 22.81
C ASP A 139 -6.45 9.38 21.53
N GLU A 140 -5.79 10.52 21.30
CA GLU A 140 -5.97 11.28 20.06
C GLU A 140 -5.47 10.50 18.83
N LEU A 141 -4.36 9.75 18.95
CA LEU A 141 -3.89 8.87 17.88
C LEU A 141 -4.88 7.74 17.61
N TRP A 142 -5.44 7.15 18.66
CA TRP A 142 -6.45 6.10 18.52
C TRP A 142 -7.70 6.63 17.81
N VAL A 143 -8.21 7.80 18.19
CA VAL A 143 -9.33 8.46 17.51
C VAL A 143 -8.97 8.78 16.06
N HIS A 144 -7.77 9.33 15.80
CA HIS A 144 -7.32 9.73 14.47
C HIS A 144 -7.22 8.53 13.50
N VAL A 145 -6.59 7.44 13.93
CA VAL A 145 -6.49 6.21 13.12
C VAL A 145 -7.86 5.56 12.94
N THR A 146 -8.68 5.50 14.00
CA THR A 146 -10.03 4.91 13.93
C THR A 146 -10.93 5.71 12.99
N ALA A 147 -10.89 7.04 13.05
CA ALA A 147 -11.63 7.93 12.17
C ALA A 147 -11.25 7.69 10.70
N PHE A 148 -9.96 7.56 10.39
CA PHE A 148 -9.52 7.22 9.05
C PHE A 148 -10.03 5.85 8.59
N MET A 149 -9.93 4.82 9.42
CA MET A 149 -10.41 3.47 9.06
C MET A 149 -11.92 3.46 8.82
N LEU A 150 -12.69 4.14 9.66
CA LEU A 150 -14.14 4.30 9.49
C LEU A 150 -14.47 5.02 8.19
N ALA A 151 -13.85 6.18 7.95
CA ALA A 151 -14.04 6.95 6.73
C ALA A 151 -13.65 6.16 5.47
N LEU A 152 -12.54 5.42 5.52
CA LEU A 152 -12.08 4.58 4.42
C LEU A 152 -13.11 3.51 4.06
N PHE A 153 -13.67 2.82 5.06
CA PHE A 153 -14.70 1.82 4.83
C PHE A 153 -16.04 2.43 4.40
N GLU A 154 -16.42 3.60 4.91
CA GLU A 154 -17.62 4.33 4.49
C GLU A 154 -17.54 4.74 3.02
N GLU A 155 -16.46 5.42 2.61
CA GLU A 155 -16.27 5.86 1.23
C GLU A 155 -16.13 4.68 0.28
N CYS A 156 -15.44 3.61 0.70
CA CYS A 156 -15.37 2.36 -0.05
C CYS A 156 -16.76 1.76 -0.28
N LYS A 157 -17.58 1.67 0.78
CA LYS A 157 -18.96 1.18 0.70
C LYS A 157 -19.81 2.05 -0.22
N LYS A 158 -19.70 3.38 -0.13
CA LYS A 158 -20.41 4.32 -1.02
C LYS A 158 -20.03 4.09 -2.48
N ALA A 159 -18.73 3.98 -2.78
CA ALA A 159 -18.22 3.77 -4.13
C ALA A 159 -18.74 2.46 -4.74
N ILE A 160 -18.70 1.36 -3.97
CA ILE A 160 -19.21 0.05 -4.38
C ILE A 160 -20.72 0.11 -4.64
N LEU A 161 -21.52 0.59 -3.68
CA LEU A 161 -22.97 0.64 -3.81
C LEU A 161 -23.42 1.47 -5.00
N THR A 162 -22.78 2.62 -5.24
CA THR A 162 -23.08 3.50 -6.38
C THR A 162 -22.93 2.78 -7.71
N VAL A 163 -21.94 1.90 -7.84
CA VAL A 163 -21.68 1.16 -9.09
C VAL A 163 -22.62 -0.03 -9.21
N MET A 164 -22.84 -0.76 -8.12
CA MET A 164 -23.78 -1.88 -8.10
C MET A 164 -25.20 -1.44 -8.48
N GLU A 165 -25.63 -0.27 -8.01
CA GLU A 165 -26.92 0.33 -8.38
C GLU A 165 -26.99 0.72 -9.86
N LYS A 166 -25.90 1.25 -10.42
CA LYS A 166 -25.83 1.64 -11.84
C LYS A 166 -25.75 0.46 -12.81
N GLU A 167 -25.04 -0.59 -12.42
CA GLU A 167 -24.87 -1.79 -13.25
C GLU A 167 -26.09 -2.70 -13.26
N CYS A 168 -27.17 -2.36 -12.53
CA CYS A 168 -28.41 -3.15 -12.44
C CYS A 168 -28.11 -4.65 -12.29
N SER A 169 -27.19 -5.02 -11.39
CA SER A 169 -26.90 -6.43 -11.17
C SER A 169 -28.12 -7.11 -10.56
N CYS A 170 -28.76 -7.94 -11.40
CA CYS A 170 -29.71 -8.98 -11.02
C CYS A 170 -29.05 -10.16 -10.27
N ASP A 171 -27.74 -10.09 -10.02
CA ASP A 171 -27.03 -11.02 -9.15
C ASP A 171 -27.55 -10.84 -7.72
N ASN A 172 -28.28 -11.87 -7.23
CA ASN A 172 -28.88 -11.87 -5.90
C ASN A 172 -27.84 -11.83 -4.75
N ASP A 173 -26.54 -12.00 -5.03
CA ASP A 173 -25.49 -11.97 -4.02
C ASP A 173 -24.47 -10.84 -4.24
N ARG A 174 -24.56 -9.82 -3.37
CA ARG A 174 -23.61 -8.70 -3.31
C ARG A 174 -22.17 -9.14 -3.08
N LYS A 175 -21.96 -10.24 -2.34
CA LYS A 175 -20.62 -10.76 -2.05
C LYS A 175 -20.00 -11.35 -3.29
N GLU A 176 -20.78 -12.09 -4.07
CA GLU A 176 -20.30 -12.70 -5.32
C GLU A 176 -19.91 -11.61 -6.34
N TRP A 177 -20.74 -10.57 -6.48
CA TRP A 177 -20.36 -9.42 -7.30
C TRP A 177 -19.06 -8.77 -6.81
N LEU A 178 -18.91 -8.53 -5.51
CA LEU A 178 -17.70 -7.91 -4.95
C LEU A 178 -16.45 -8.75 -5.21
N HIS A 179 -16.55 -10.08 -5.08
CA HIS A 179 -15.43 -11.01 -5.29
C HIS A 179 -15.03 -11.15 -6.76
N HIS A 180 -15.96 -11.02 -7.71
CA HIS A 180 -15.68 -11.30 -9.12
C HIS A 180 -15.54 -10.04 -9.98
N LYS A 181 -16.44 -9.07 -9.80
CA LYS A 181 -16.49 -7.85 -10.60
C LYS A 181 -15.98 -6.64 -9.82
N GLY A 182 -16.37 -6.53 -8.55
CA GLY A 182 -16.05 -5.37 -7.71
C GLY A 182 -14.55 -5.20 -7.44
N ALA A 183 -13.82 -6.29 -7.19
CA ALA A 183 -12.38 -6.24 -6.98
C ALA A 183 -11.64 -5.69 -8.22
N VAL A 184 -11.90 -6.27 -9.39
CA VAL A 184 -11.32 -5.83 -10.67
C VAL A 184 -11.71 -4.37 -10.97
N TRP A 185 -13.00 -4.04 -10.86
CA TRP A 185 -13.50 -2.69 -11.09
C TRP A 185 -12.81 -1.66 -10.19
N PHE A 186 -12.70 -1.95 -8.89
CA PHE A 186 -12.09 -1.04 -7.94
C PHE A 186 -10.60 -0.87 -8.21
N ARG A 187 -9.88 -1.98 -8.45
CA ARG A 187 -8.47 -1.95 -8.87
C ARG A 187 -8.27 -1.07 -10.10
N ASP A 188 -9.09 -1.26 -11.13
CA ASP A 188 -8.94 -0.52 -12.38
C ASP A 188 -9.21 0.97 -12.17
N LYS A 189 -10.23 1.34 -11.40
CA LYS A 189 -10.47 2.74 -11.03
C LYS A 189 -9.36 3.36 -10.19
N MET A 190 -8.75 2.59 -9.28
CA MET A 190 -7.66 3.07 -8.44
C MET A 190 -6.32 3.21 -9.18
N THR A 191 -6.19 2.64 -10.38
CA THR A 191 -4.96 2.70 -11.20
C THR A 191 -5.15 3.47 -12.51
N GLU A 192 -6.38 3.81 -12.88
CA GLU A 192 -6.74 4.57 -14.08
C GLU A 192 -6.03 5.93 -14.09
N GLY A 193 -5.26 6.21 -15.14
CA GLY A 193 -4.58 7.50 -15.32
C GLY A 193 -3.37 7.74 -14.40
N GLN A 194 -2.92 6.75 -13.64
CA GLN A 194 -1.71 6.87 -12.82
C GLN A 194 -0.44 7.03 -13.68
N THR A 195 0.50 7.86 -13.23
CA THR A 195 1.79 8.09 -13.89
C THR A 195 2.93 8.02 -12.87
N MET A 196 4.18 8.21 -13.26
CA MET A 196 5.31 8.38 -12.33
C MET A 196 5.19 9.62 -11.44
N LYS A 197 4.38 10.61 -11.84
CA LYS A 197 4.29 11.90 -11.15
C LYS A 197 3.07 12.03 -10.26
N SER A 198 1.96 11.41 -10.65
CA SER A 198 0.68 11.63 -9.97
C SER A 198 -0.21 10.41 -10.05
N GLN A 199 -1.03 10.25 -9.01
CA GLN A 199 -2.15 9.32 -9.02
C GLN A 199 -3.22 9.77 -10.03
N GLY A 200 -4.07 8.81 -10.42
CA GLY A 200 -5.24 9.08 -11.23
C GLY A 200 -6.30 9.92 -10.51
N GLU A 201 -7.10 10.66 -11.28
CA GLU A 201 -8.11 11.58 -10.75
C GLU A 201 -9.11 10.86 -9.81
N TYR A 202 -9.57 9.66 -10.17
CA TYR A 202 -10.48 8.89 -9.33
C TYR A 202 -9.86 8.58 -7.96
N ARG A 203 -8.63 8.06 -7.93
CA ARG A 203 -7.93 7.73 -6.68
C ARG A 203 -7.67 8.95 -5.81
N VAL A 204 -7.28 10.06 -6.43
CA VAL A 204 -7.10 11.35 -5.74
C VAL A 204 -8.41 11.77 -5.09
N ASN A 205 -9.51 11.80 -5.85
CA ASN A 205 -10.81 12.21 -5.32
C ASN A 205 -11.32 11.27 -4.23
N PHE A 206 -11.17 9.95 -4.43
CA PHE A 206 -11.52 8.95 -3.43
C PHE A 206 -10.80 9.20 -2.10
N TYR A 207 -9.47 9.30 -2.10
CA TYR A 207 -8.72 9.53 -0.87
C TYR A 207 -8.91 10.92 -0.27
N ASN A 208 -9.19 11.94 -1.09
CA ASN A 208 -9.57 13.25 -0.58
C ASN A 208 -10.88 13.17 0.20
N SER A 209 -11.89 12.48 -0.32
CA SER A 209 -13.16 12.24 0.38
C SER A 209 -12.96 11.45 1.67
N VAL A 210 -12.10 10.43 1.67
CA VAL A 210 -11.74 9.67 2.88
C VAL A 210 -11.14 10.57 3.94
N VAL A 211 -10.16 11.40 3.59
CA VAL A 211 -9.49 12.29 4.54
C VAL A 211 -10.45 13.35 5.08
N LEU A 212 -11.25 13.98 4.22
CA LEU A 212 -12.27 14.96 4.65
C LEU A 212 -13.25 14.32 5.63
N ARG A 213 -13.75 13.12 5.33
CA ARG A 213 -14.66 12.40 6.22
C ARG A 213 -13.99 12.01 7.54
N ALA A 214 -12.72 11.63 7.51
CA ALA A 214 -11.97 11.30 8.72
C ALA A 214 -11.79 12.54 9.63
N GLU A 215 -11.51 13.70 9.04
CA GLU A 215 -11.41 14.97 9.77
C GLU A 215 -12.75 15.35 10.43
N GLU A 216 -13.87 15.16 9.75
CA GLU A 216 -15.22 15.34 10.33
C GLU A 216 -15.45 14.43 11.54
N VAL A 217 -15.14 13.13 11.42
CA VAL A 217 -15.33 12.15 12.51
C VAL A 217 -14.47 12.50 13.73
N VAL A 218 -13.26 13.03 13.54
CA VAL A 218 -12.41 13.50 14.65
C VAL A 218 -13.06 14.68 15.37
N VAL A 219 -13.60 15.65 14.62
CA VAL A 219 -14.28 16.83 15.20
C VAL A 219 -15.55 16.41 15.96
N ASP A 220 -16.39 15.57 15.35
CA ASP A 220 -17.61 15.05 15.98
C ASP A 220 -17.32 14.31 17.28
N SER A 221 -16.24 13.51 17.29
CA SER A 221 -15.78 12.82 18.49
C SER A 221 -15.39 13.81 19.58
N ALA A 222 -14.59 14.84 19.26
CA ALA A 222 -14.17 15.85 20.23
C ALA A 222 -15.35 16.63 20.83
N LEU A 223 -16.37 16.94 20.02
CA LEU A 223 -17.61 17.59 20.47
C LEU A 223 -18.43 16.69 21.39
N ALA A 224 -18.49 15.39 21.12
CA ALA A 224 -19.19 14.44 21.99
C ALA A 224 -18.56 14.36 23.39
N TRP A 225 -17.23 14.49 23.49
CA TRP A 225 -16.52 14.51 24.78
C TRP A 225 -16.68 15.81 25.57
N THR A 226 -17.06 16.93 24.94
CA THR A 226 -17.24 18.23 25.62
C THR A 226 -18.66 18.45 26.18
N VAL A 227 -19.62 17.59 25.81
CA VAL A 227 -21.03 17.67 26.23
C VAL A 227 -21.30 16.84 27.51
N TYR A 228 -20.32 16.05 27.96
CA TYR A 228 -20.33 15.32 29.23
C TYR A 228 -19.39 15.95 30.25
#